data_AF-A0A2V5TIP7-F1
#
_entry.id   AF-A0A2V5TIP7-F1
#
_cell.length_a   1.000
_cell.length_b   1.000
_cell.length_c   1.000
_cell.angle_alpha   90.00
_cell.angle_beta   90.00
_cell.angle_gamma   90.00
#
_symmetry.space_group_name_H-M   'P 1'
#
loop_
_entity.id
_entity.type
_entity.pdbx_description
1 polymer ?
#
loop_
_entity_poly.entity_id
_entity_poly.type
_entity_poly.pdbx_seq_one_letter_code
_entity_poly.pdbx_strand_id
1 'polypeptide(L)' 'VGCHVQDCIWPAQDHQPPFAGGMDLEKLVPLLPSNCLFVWEMSPRKTTDEIRRSIQLWKESFGE' A
#
# COMPACT_ATOMS: atom_id res chain seq x y z
N VAL A 1 0.78 16.23 -7.60
CA VAL A 1 0.75 15.87 -6.17
C VAL A 1 1.03 14.38 -6.09
N GLY A 2 1.89 13.95 -5.16
CA GLY A 2 2.23 12.54 -4.95
C GLY A 2 1.78 12.09 -3.57
N CYS A 3 1.58 10.79 -3.42
CA CYS A 3 1.01 10.16 -2.23
C CYS A 3 2.01 9.10 -1.75
N HIS A 4 2.49 9.22 -0.50
CA HIS A 4 3.14 8.10 0.16
C HIS A 4 2.05 7.14 0.65
N VAL A 5 2.16 5.87 0.27
CA VAL A 5 1.20 4.84 0.61
C VAL A 5 1.86 3.83 1.51
N GLN A 6 1.24 3.57 2.64
CA GLN A 6 1.60 2.49 3.55
C GLN A 6 0.34 1.91 4.16
N ASP A 7 0.41 0.65 4.55
CA ASP A 7 -0.58 0.02 5.40
C ASP A 7 -0.07 -0.02 6.86
N CYS A 8 -0.95 -0.32 7.80
CA CYS A 8 -0.56 -0.51 9.20
C CYS A 8 -1.36 -1.62 9.87
N ILE A 9 -0.70 -2.35 10.77
CA ILE A 9 -1.35 -3.20 11.76
C ILE A 9 -1.46 -2.39 13.05
N TRP A 10 -2.68 -1.95 13.37
CA TRP A 10 -2.97 -1.23 14.60
C TRP A 10 -2.59 -2.09 15.82
N PRO A 11 -2.05 -1.52 16.91
CA PRO A 11 -1.88 -0.08 17.16
C PRO A 11 -0.52 0.50 16.73
N ALA A 12 0.50 -0.32 16.47
CA ALA A 12 1.88 0.16 16.55
C ALA A 12 2.82 -0.38 15.45
N GLN A 13 2.27 -1.02 14.41
CA GLN A 13 3.06 -1.52 13.30
C GLN A 13 2.67 -0.77 12.03
N ASP A 14 3.25 0.41 11.86
CA ASP A 14 3.15 1.20 10.63
C ASP A 14 4.10 0.67 9.53
N HIS A 15 4.17 1.36 8.40
CA HIS A 15 5.04 1.05 7.26
C HIS A 15 4.94 -0.40 6.76
N GLN A 16 3.72 -0.94 6.75
CA GLN A 16 3.45 -2.24 6.13
C GLN A 16 3.28 -2.07 4.61
N PRO A 17 3.69 -3.08 3.81
CA PRO A 17 3.32 -3.14 2.41
C PRO A 17 1.79 -3.04 2.26
N PRO A 18 1.28 -2.44 1.18
CA PRO A 18 -0.16 -2.42 0.90
C PRO A 18 -0.79 -3.80 1.06
N PHE A 19 -1.98 -3.86 1.68
CA PHE A 19 -2.74 -5.10 1.91
C PHE A 19 -2.10 -6.09 2.90
N ALA A 20 -1.08 -5.67 3.65
CA ALA A 20 -0.47 -6.46 4.73
C ALA A 20 -0.88 -5.99 6.14
N GLY A 21 -1.68 -4.92 6.23
CA GLY A 21 -2.22 -4.38 7.47
C GLY A 21 -3.76 -4.41 7.50
N GLY A 22 -4.34 -3.40 8.12
CA GLY A 22 -5.79 -3.27 8.33
C GLY A 22 -6.43 -2.09 7.60
N MET A 23 -5.70 -1.36 6.75
CA MET A 23 -6.26 -0.24 6.00
C MET A 23 -7.10 -0.72 4.82
N ASP A 24 -8.29 -0.14 4.65
CA ASP A 24 -9.18 -0.42 3.53
C ASP A 24 -8.76 0.37 2.28
N LEU A 25 -7.61 0.00 1.71
CA LEU A 25 -7.00 0.73 0.59
C LEU A 25 -7.89 0.75 -0.65
N GLU A 26 -8.70 -0.29 -0.86
CA GLU A 26 -9.64 -0.37 -1.99
C GLU A 26 -10.70 0.74 -1.94
N LYS A 27 -11.10 1.19 -0.74
CA LYS A 27 -12.00 2.34 -0.58
C LYS A 27 -11.27 3.67 -0.55
N LEU A 28 -10.04 3.70 -0.05
CA LEU A 28 -9.29 4.95 0.17
C LEU A 28 -8.61 5.45 -1.11
N VAL A 29 -7.97 4.56 -1.88
CA VAL A 29 -7.21 4.93 -3.08
C VAL A 29 -8.09 5.63 -4.14
N PRO A 30 -9.33 5.19 -4.43
CA PRO A 30 -10.20 5.86 -5.40
C PRO A 30 -10.62 7.29 -5.02
N LEU A 31 -10.42 7.71 -3.77
CA LEU A 31 -10.72 9.08 -3.32
C LEU A 31 -9.61 10.08 -3.71
N LEU A 32 -8.45 9.58 -4.13
CA LEU A 32 -7.31 10.41 -4.52
C LEU A 32 -7.44 10.84 -5.98
N PRO A 33 -6.83 11.98 -6.38
CA PRO A 33 -6.81 12.40 -7.78
C PRO A 33 -6.24 11.29 -8.67
N SER A 34 -6.84 11.07 -9.84
CA SER A 34 -6.44 10.00 -10.77
C SER A 34 -5.01 10.15 -11.33
N ASN A 35 -4.39 11.30 -11.12
CA ASN A 35 -2.99 11.57 -11.47
C ASN A 35 -2.06 11.61 -10.24
N CYS A 36 -2.49 11.12 -9.06
CA CYS A 36 -1.57 10.97 -7.93
C CYS A 36 -0.54 9.89 -8.27
N LEU A 37 0.74 10.21 -8.09
CA LEU A 37 1.80 9.20 -8.12
C LEU A 37 1.88 8.54 -6.74
N PHE A 38 1.81 7.22 -6.71
CA PHE A 38 1.93 6.44 -5.48
C PHE A 38 3.37 6.00 -5.26
N VAL A 39 3.91 6.31 -4.08
CA VAL A 39 5.21 5.81 -3.62
C VAL A 39 4.98 5.00 -2.37
N TRP A 40 5.40 3.74 -2.35
CA TRP A 40 5.19 2.87 -1.19
C TRP A 40 6.23 3.14 -0.12
N GLU A 41 5.77 3.56 1.07
CA GLU A 41 6.62 3.84 2.22
C GLU A 41 6.59 2.63 3.16
N MET A 42 7.67 1.84 3.16
CA MET A 42 7.70 0.54 3.83
C MET A 42 8.86 0.44 4.80
N SER A 43 8.69 -0.39 5.83
CA SER A 43 9.78 -0.73 6.75
C SER A 43 10.89 -1.45 5.97
N PRO A 44 12.17 -1.16 6.25
CA PRO A 44 13.29 -1.86 5.58
C PRO A 44 13.39 -3.34 5.96
N ARG A 45 12.60 -3.80 6.93
CA ARG A 45 12.54 -5.20 7.37
C ARG A 45 11.63 -6.08 6.51
N LYS A 46 10.96 -5.51 5.50
CA LYS A 46 10.02 -6.26 4.67
C LYS A 46 10.72 -7.18 3.70
N THR A 47 10.23 -8.41 3.66
CA THR A 47 10.78 -9.46 2.80
C THR A 47 10.33 -9.25 1.36
N THR A 48 11.13 -9.76 0.42
CA THR A 48 10.81 -9.69 -1.00
C THR A 48 9.47 -10.36 -1.33
N ASP A 49 9.11 -11.43 -0.62
CA ASP A 49 7.88 -12.16 -0.88
C ASP A 49 6.64 -11.41 -0.37
N GLU A 50 6.73 -10.74 0.79
CA GLU A 50 5.69 -9.79 1.23
C GLU A 50 5.47 -8.70 0.18
N ILE A 51 6.55 -8.09 -0.33
CA ILE A 51 6.47 -7.01 -1.32
C ILE A 51 5.85 -7.52 -2.63
N ARG A 52 6.27 -8.69 -3.13
CA ARG A 52 5.72 -9.29 -4.36
C ARG A 52 4.23 -9.57 -4.25
N ARG A 53 3.79 -10.10 -3.11
CA ARG A 53 2.37 -10.33 -2.84
C ARG A 53 1.58 -9.02 -2.88
N SER A 54 2.08 -7.97 -2.22
CA SER A 54 1.43 -6.66 -2.24
C SER A 54 1.37 -6.04 -3.64
N ILE A 55 2.44 -6.20 -4.44
CA ILE A 55 2.43 -5.79 -5.85
C ILE A 55 1.31 -6.51 -6.59
N GLN A 56 1.24 -7.83 -6.51
CA GLN A 56 0.20 -8.60 -7.18
C GLN A 56 -1.21 -8.09 -6.83
N LEU A 57 -1.50 -7.93 -5.54
CA LEU A 57 -2.81 -7.44 -5.07
C LEU A 57 -3.08 -6.01 -5.56
N TRP A 58 -2.07 -5.14 -5.57
CA TRP A 58 -2.21 -3.78 -6.10
C TRP A 58 -2.60 -3.78 -7.58
N LYS A 59 -1.95 -4.62 -8.39
CA LYS A 59 -2.29 -4.77 -9.82
C LYS A 59 -3.72 -5.27 -10.00
N GLU A 60 -4.13 -6.24 -9.18
CA GLU A 60 -5.47 -6.82 -9.21
C GLU A 60 -6.56 -5.80 -8.81
N SER A 61 -6.32 -4.98 -7.77
CA SER A 61 -7.28 -3.99 -7.29
C SER A 61 -7.33 -2.71 -8.14
N PHE A 62 -6.21 -2.28 -8.75
CA PHE A 62 -6.12 -0.95 -9.39
C PHE A 62 -5.65 -0.94 -10.85
N GLY A 63 -5.22 -2.08 -11.42
CA GLY A 63 -4.93 -2.21 -12.86
C GLY A 63 -3.58 -1.63 -13.33
N GLU A 64 -2.61 -1.45 -12.43
CA GLU A 64 -1.24 -0.99 -12.74
C GLU A 64 -0.22 -2.13 -12.94
#